data_AF-A0A1Y3KDP1-F1
#
_entry.id   AF-A0A1Y3KDP1-F1
#
_cell.length_a   1.000
_cell.length_b   1.000
_cell.length_c   1.000
_cell.angle_alpha   90.00
_cell.angle_beta   90.00
_cell.angle_gamma   90.00
#
_symmetry.space_group_name_H-M   'P 1'
#
loop_
_entity.id
_entity.type
_entity.pdbx_description
1 polymer ?
#
loop_
_entity_poly.entity_id
_entity_poly.type
_entity_poly.pdbx_seq_one_letter_code
_entity_poly.pdbx_strand_id
1 'polypeptide(L)'
;MLVHDYDRSFVAHVACTTPGFEGYLDCAKLAEKHGLAARVADDWLVVTSLVAPEPHRFWFRCMVDQAKGRRYYDIQSWSRRTGRDFNSKKRYLDRSGKGYGCLYDEKVADDRLWKVMVLGEQGHVSMDQSLQAGDSVAVRIWTRTTNIELCATGREDVLDHWFAHACAGKGEPLDLEIRITDIGEELLDDH
;
A
#
# COMPACT_ATOMS: atom_id res chain seq x y z
N MET A 1 -3.05 -21.93 -10.27
CA MET A 1 -3.53 -21.88 -8.88
C MET A 1 -2.60 -20.97 -8.11
N LEU A 2 -3.14 -20.01 -7.37
CA LEU A 2 -2.33 -19.21 -6.46
C LEU A 2 -2.19 -19.93 -5.12
N VAL A 3 -0.99 -19.88 -4.54
CA VAL A 3 -0.70 -20.46 -3.23
C VAL A 3 -0.14 -19.36 -2.34
N HIS A 4 -0.63 -19.27 -1.11
CA HIS A 4 -0.12 -18.33 -0.12
C HIS A 4 1.29 -18.75 0.31
N ASP A 5 2.23 -17.82 0.31
CA ASP A 5 3.59 -17.98 0.80
C ASP A 5 3.81 -17.09 2.02
N TYR A 6 3.76 -17.71 3.20
CA TYR A 6 3.90 -17.03 4.49
C TYR A 6 5.29 -16.43 4.65
N ASP A 7 6.34 -17.17 4.31
CA ASP A 7 7.74 -16.76 4.49
C ASP A 7 8.13 -15.57 3.60
N ARG A 8 7.31 -15.26 2.59
CA ARG A 8 7.46 -14.11 1.70
C ARG A 8 6.40 -13.04 1.87
N SER A 9 5.47 -13.24 2.79
CA SER A 9 4.57 -12.19 3.25
C SER A 9 5.31 -11.30 4.25
N PHE A 10 4.93 -10.04 4.35
CA PHE A 10 5.64 -9.11 5.23
C PHE A 10 4.79 -7.90 5.61
N VAL A 11 5.12 -7.28 6.73
CA VAL A 11 4.58 -5.98 7.15
C VAL A 11 5.58 -4.90 6.80
N ALA A 12 5.09 -3.78 6.28
CA ALA A 12 5.94 -2.67 5.89
C ALA A 12 5.24 -1.31 6.05
N HIS A 13 6.06 -0.27 6.18
CA HIS A 13 5.65 1.09 5.87
C HIS A 13 6.03 1.41 4.42
N VAL A 14 5.26 2.28 3.76
CA VAL A 14 5.52 2.65 2.37
C VAL A 14 5.74 4.15 2.28
N ALA A 15 6.97 4.56 2.00
CA ALA A 15 7.29 5.94 1.67
C ALA A 15 7.09 6.17 0.16
N CYS A 16 6.66 7.37 -0.21
CA CYS A 16 6.70 7.82 -1.59
C CYS A 16 7.91 8.72 -1.80
N THR A 17 8.64 8.46 -2.88
CA THR A 17 9.85 9.16 -3.28
C THR A 17 9.67 9.90 -4.62
N THR A 18 8.46 9.87 -5.20
CA THR A 18 8.12 10.65 -6.40
C THR A 18 8.30 12.15 -6.12
N PRO A 19 9.06 12.89 -6.96
CA PRO A 19 9.21 14.33 -6.83
C PRO A 19 7.87 15.08 -6.79
N GLY A 20 7.68 15.93 -5.78
CA GLY A 20 6.43 16.68 -5.56
C GLY A 20 5.32 15.91 -4.83
N PHE A 21 5.54 14.61 -4.55
CA PHE A 21 4.66 13.74 -3.79
C PHE A 21 5.40 12.99 -2.67
N GLU A 22 6.55 13.52 -2.22
CA GLU A 22 7.36 12.91 -1.17
C GLU A 22 6.58 12.83 0.16
N GLY A 23 6.49 11.63 0.72
CA GLY A 23 5.62 11.39 1.87
C GLY A 23 5.44 9.92 2.17
N TYR A 24 4.25 9.55 2.65
CA TYR A 24 3.92 8.18 3.02
C TYR A 24 2.55 7.77 2.48
N LEU A 25 2.42 6.50 2.10
CA LEU A 25 1.10 5.92 1.85
C LEU A 25 0.34 5.74 3.16
N ASP A 26 -0.95 6.00 3.09
CA ASP A 26 -1.84 5.94 4.24
C ASP A 26 -3.26 5.57 3.81
N CYS A 27 -4.02 5.02 4.74
CA CYS A 27 -5.48 4.87 4.64
C CYS A 27 -6.16 5.71 5.71
N ALA A 28 -5.69 6.95 5.85
CA ALA A 28 -6.26 8.01 6.63
C ALA A 28 -5.99 9.31 5.88
N LYS A 29 -7.03 10.10 5.62
CA LYS A 29 -6.87 11.39 4.96
C LYS A 29 -6.39 12.44 5.96
N LEU A 30 -5.93 13.57 5.43
CA LEU A 30 -5.69 14.76 6.23
C LEU A 30 -6.96 15.59 6.37
N ALA A 31 -7.15 16.14 7.56
CA ALA A 31 -8.14 17.18 7.83
C ALA A 31 -7.59 18.15 8.88
N GLU A 32 -8.12 19.37 8.90
CA GLU A 32 -7.88 20.30 9.97
C GLU A 32 -8.67 19.90 11.22
N LYS A 33 -7.98 19.79 12.36
CA LYS A 33 -8.59 19.53 13.67
C LYS A 33 -7.92 20.41 14.72
N HIS A 34 -8.70 21.29 15.36
CA HIS A 34 -8.21 22.24 16.37
C HIS A 34 -7.04 23.11 15.86
N GLY A 35 -7.09 23.54 14.59
CA GLY A 35 -6.04 24.36 13.97
C GLY A 35 -4.75 23.60 13.64
N LEU A 36 -4.77 22.27 13.68
CA LEU A 36 -3.63 21.40 13.33
C LEU A 36 -4.04 20.41 12.25
N ALA A 37 -3.07 20.03 11.40
CA ALA A 37 -3.29 18.95 10.43
C ALA A 37 -3.30 17.62 11.19
N ALA A 38 -4.35 16.84 10.99
CA ALA A 38 -4.54 15.57 11.67
C ALA A 38 -4.98 14.48 10.69
N ARG A 39 -4.56 13.24 10.99
CA ARG A 39 -5.04 12.05 10.31
C ARG A 39 -6.46 11.74 10.77
N VAL A 40 -7.38 11.57 9.82
CA VAL A 40 -8.74 11.12 10.06
C VAL A 40 -8.94 9.81 9.33
N ALA A 41 -9.52 8.82 10.01
CA ALA A 41 -9.78 7.50 9.44
C ALA A 41 -10.53 7.65 8.11
N ASP A 42 -10.05 6.94 7.08
CA ASP A 42 -10.65 6.92 5.76
C ASP A 42 -10.46 5.53 5.13
N ASP A 43 -11.26 5.17 4.15
CA ASP A 43 -11.11 3.89 3.44
C ASP A 43 -10.23 4.03 2.20
N TRP A 44 -9.93 5.26 1.76
CA TRP A 44 -9.13 5.52 0.57
C TRP A 44 -7.64 5.44 0.85
N LEU A 45 -6.90 4.84 -0.08
CA LEU A 45 -5.45 4.91 -0.12
C LEU A 45 -5.03 6.29 -0.63
N VAL A 46 -4.22 6.98 0.16
CA VAL A 46 -3.66 8.30 -0.14
C VAL A 46 -2.15 8.26 0.01
N VAL A 47 -1.47 9.23 -0.59
CA VAL A 47 -0.11 9.61 -0.21
C VAL A 47 -0.18 10.96 0.48
N THR A 48 0.57 11.15 1.55
CA THR A 48 0.52 12.37 2.36
C THR A 48 1.90 12.82 2.83
N SER A 49 2.10 14.14 2.92
CA SER A 49 3.31 14.72 3.49
C SER A 49 3.34 14.77 5.02
N LEU A 50 2.24 14.43 5.70
CA LEU A 50 2.24 14.41 7.16
C LEU A 50 3.04 13.21 7.67
N VAL A 51 4.17 13.50 8.31
CA VAL A 51 5.00 12.48 8.97
C VAL A 51 4.42 12.19 10.34
N ALA A 52 3.61 11.13 10.44
CA ALA A 52 3.13 10.65 11.72
C ALA A 52 4.26 9.95 12.52
N PRO A 53 4.23 10.01 13.87
CA PRO A 53 5.18 9.26 14.70
C PRO A 53 5.21 7.76 14.40
N GLU A 54 4.05 7.21 14.02
CA GLU A 54 3.92 5.86 13.49
C GLU A 54 3.27 5.90 12.10
N PRO A 55 4.05 5.65 11.03
CA PRO A 55 3.52 5.56 9.68
C PRO A 55 2.49 4.42 9.55
N HIS A 56 1.62 4.50 8.54
CA HIS A 56 0.65 3.44 8.29
C HIS A 56 1.36 2.13 7.92
N ARG A 57 0.99 1.04 8.60
CA ARG A 57 1.49 -0.31 8.30
C ARG A 57 0.58 -0.99 7.31
N PHE A 58 1.19 -1.63 6.32
CA PHE A 58 0.51 -2.49 5.38
C PHE A 58 1.05 -3.91 5.48
N TRP A 59 0.16 -4.89 5.45
CA TRP A 59 0.53 -6.28 5.29
C TRP A 59 0.47 -6.65 3.80
N PHE A 60 1.57 -7.14 3.27
CA PHE A 60 1.70 -7.60 1.89
C PHE A 60 1.63 -9.12 1.89
N ARG A 61 0.43 -9.69 1.79
CA ARG A 61 0.24 -11.15 1.73
C ARG A 61 0.63 -11.68 0.37
N CYS A 62 1.69 -12.48 0.32
CA CYS A 62 2.29 -12.98 -0.91
C CYS A 62 1.52 -14.19 -1.46
N MET A 63 1.04 -14.07 -2.70
CA MET A 63 0.37 -15.13 -3.46
C MET A 63 1.23 -15.54 -4.65
N VAL A 64 1.64 -16.80 -4.70
CA VAL A 64 2.54 -17.34 -5.73
C VAL A 64 1.74 -18.09 -6.79
N ASP A 65 1.89 -17.66 -8.05
CA ASP A 65 1.42 -18.40 -9.22
C ASP A 65 2.48 -19.43 -9.61
N GLN A 66 2.31 -20.65 -9.10
CA GLN A 66 3.25 -21.75 -9.33
C GLN A 66 3.46 -22.06 -10.81
N ALA A 67 2.46 -21.85 -11.66
CA ALA A 67 2.56 -22.14 -13.10
C ALA A 67 3.44 -21.12 -13.83
N LYS A 68 3.52 -19.88 -13.33
CA LYS A 68 4.28 -18.79 -13.95
C LYS A 68 5.54 -18.40 -13.17
N GLY A 69 5.73 -18.94 -11.97
CA GLY A 69 6.80 -18.53 -11.05
C GLY A 69 6.68 -17.06 -10.63
N ARG A 70 5.48 -16.49 -10.63
CA ARG A 70 5.26 -15.05 -10.35
C ARG A 70 4.59 -14.83 -9.00
N ARG A 71 4.91 -13.71 -8.37
CA ARG A 71 4.33 -13.29 -7.09
C ARG A 71 3.37 -12.13 -7.29
N TYR A 72 2.29 -12.18 -6.52
CA TYR A 72 1.27 -11.16 -6.45
C TYR A 72 0.96 -10.90 -4.98
N TYR A 73 0.39 -9.75 -4.66
CA TYR A 73 0.17 -9.34 -3.29
C TYR A 73 -1.29 -8.97 -3.08
N ASP A 74 -1.88 -9.58 -2.04
CA ASP A 74 -3.07 -9.02 -1.38
C ASP A 74 -2.56 -8.04 -0.32
N ILE A 75 -2.78 -6.74 -0.56
CA ILE A 75 -2.29 -5.68 0.32
C ILE A 75 -3.39 -5.35 1.31
N GLN A 76 -3.07 -5.35 2.60
CA GLN A 76 -4.02 -5.06 3.65
C GLN A 76 -3.56 -3.91 4.54
N SER A 77 -4.49 -3.07 4.97
CA SER A 77 -4.24 -2.10 6.04
C SER A 77 -4.05 -2.83 7.36
N TRP A 78 -2.99 -2.48 8.09
CA TRP A 78 -2.53 -3.21 9.28
C TRP A 78 -2.26 -2.31 10.51
N SER A 79 -2.50 -0.99 10.42
CA SER A 79 -2.18 -0.10 11.53
C SER A 79 -3.18 -0.21 12.70
N ARG A 80 -2.71 -0.70 13.86
CA ARG A 80 -3.44 -0.82 15.15
C ARG A 80 -3.58 0.50 15.95
N ARG A 81 -3.28 1.67 15.36
CA ARG A 81 -3.24 2.98 16.06
C ARG A 81 -3.74 4.16 15.22
N THR A 82 -4.31 3.88 14.06
CA THR A 82 -5.08 4.92 13.35
C THR A 82 -6.47 4.92 13.95
N GLY A 83 -7.22 6.04 13.92
CA GLY A 83 -8.61 6.08 14.40
C GLY A 83 -9.57 5.05 13.77
N ARG A 84 -9.05 4.18 12.88
CA ARG A 84 -9.61 2.96 12.29
C ARG A 84 -9.70 1.76 13.25
N ASP A 85 -9.07 1.80 14.43
CA ASP A 85 -9.09 0.68 15.41
C ASP A 85 -10.51 0.21 15.80
N PHE A 86 -11.52 1.03 15.53
CA PHE A 86 -12.93 0.72 15.79
C PHE A 86 -13.67 -0.02 14.67
N ASN A 87 -13.07 -0.21 13.48
CA ASN A 87 -13.70 -0.96 12.37
C ASN A 87 -12.71 -1.88 11.64
N SER A 88 -12.30 -2.95 12.32
CA SER A 88 -11.35 -3.98 11.83
C SER A 88 -11.80 -4.77 10.60
N LYS A 89 -13.04 -4.56 10.12
CA LYS A 89 -13.61 -5.36 9.02
C LYS A 89 -13.05 -4.96 7.66
N LYS A 90 -12.89 -3.67 7.38
CA LYS A 90 -12.38 -3.19 6.09
C LYS A 90 -10.87 -3.04 6.11
N ARG A 91 -10.18 -3.98 5.46
CA ARG A 91 -8.72 -4.03 5.43
C ARG A 91 -8.13 -4.41 4.07
N TYR A 92 -8.91 -4.98 3.16
CA TYR A 92 -8.41 -5.47 1.88
C TYR A 92 -8.33 -4.33 0.87
N LEU A 93 -7.13 -4.02 0.38
CA LEU A 93 -6.93 -2.96 -0.62
C LEU A 93 -7.27 -3.48 -2.01
N ASP A 94 -8.28 -2.88 -2.63
CA ASP A 94 -8.60 -3.07 -4.05
C ASP A 94 -8.89 -1.72 -4.70
N ARG A 95 -9.01 -1.71 -6.02
CA ARG A 95 -9.41 -0.56 -6.82
C ARG A 95 -10.94 -0.46 -6.88
N SER A 96 -11.45 0.74 -6.63
CA SER A 96 -12.83 1.10 -6.94
C SER A 96 -13.11 1.05 -8.45
N GLY A 97 -14.38 1.09 -8.85
CA GLY A 97 -14.76 1.17 -10.27
C GLY A 97 -14.18 2.37 -11.03
N LYS A 98 -13.70 3.40 -10.32
CA LYS A 98 -13.02 4.58 -10.91
C LYS A 98 -11.49 4.50 -10.91
N GLY A 99 -10.91 3.45 -10.31
CA GLY A 99 -9.47 3.19 -10.25
C GLY A 99 -8.81 3.55 -8.92
N TYR A 100 -9.47 4.28 -8.02
CA TYR A 100 -8.91 4.66 -6.71
C TYR A 100 -8.71 3.45 -5.80
N GLY A 101 -7.56 3.40 -5.11
CA GLY A 101 -7.31 2.41 -4.06
C GLY A 101 -8.22 2.64 -2.86
N CYS A 102 -8.94 1.61 -2.44
CA CYS A 102 -9.91 1.65 -1.35
C CYS A 102 -9.88 0.34 -0.56
N LEU A 103 -10.25 0.42 0.70
CA LEU A 103 -10.31 -0.72 1.59
C LEU A 103 -11.71 -1.32 1.64
N TYR A 104 -11.78 -2.63 1.49
CA TYR A 104 -12.99 -3.44 1.50
C TYR A 104 -12.94 -4.48 2.62
N ASP A 105 -14.10 -5.00 2.98
CA ASP A 105 -14.29 -6.07 3.96
C ASP A 105 -14.12 -7.47 3.37
N GLU A 106 -14.35 -7.61 2.07
CA GLU A 106 -14.13 -8.85 1.33
C GLU A 106 -12.68 -8.97 0.83
N LYS A 107 -12.18 -10.22 0.82
CA LYS A 107 -10.88 -10.54 0.25
C LYS A 107 -10.84 -10.16 -1.24
N VAL A 108 -9.72 -9.59 -1.66
CA VAL A 108 -9.47 -9.29 -3.08
C VAL A 108 -9.48 -10.58 -3.88
N ALA A 109 -10.20 -10.61 -4.99
CA ALA A 109 -10.20 -11.75 -5.91
C ALA A 109 -8.80 -11.92 -6.53
N ASP A 110 -8.40 -13.17 -6.80
CA ASP A 110 -7.07 -13.50 -7.31
C ASP A 110 -6.66 -12.66 -8.54
N ASP A 111 -7.57 -12.44 -9.49
CA ASP A 111 -7.34 -11.69 -10.72
C ASP A 111 -7.18 -10.16 -10.53
N ARG A 112 -7.50 -9.67 -9.33
CA ARG A 112 -7.40 -8.25 -8.93
C ARG A 112 -6.25 -7.96 -7.96
N LEU A 113 -5.45 -8.95 -7.61
CA LEU A 113 -4.27 -8.75 -6.77
C LEU A 113 -3.29 -7.72 -7.36
N TRP A 114 -2.36 -7.27 -6.53
CA TRP A 114 -1.34 -6.29 -6.90
C TRP A 114 -0.02 -6.97 -7.28
N LYS A 115 0.81 -6.26 -8.03
CA LYS A 115 2.22 -6.62 -8.26
C LYS A 115 3.10 -5.54 -7.66
N VAL A 116 4.09 -5.96 -6.89
CA VAL A 116 5.19 -5.11 -6.49
C VAL A 116 6.28 -5.27 -7.54
N MET A 117 6.68 -4.16 -8.15
CA MET A 117 7.62 -4.11 -9.26
C MET A 117 8.89 -3.41 -8.81
N VAL A 118 10.04 -4.07 -8.88
CA VAL A 118 11.36 -3.49 -8.57
C VAL A 118 12.00 -2.98 -9.85
N LEU A 119 12.85 -1.95 -9.74
CA LEU A 119 13.66 -1.49 -10.87
C LEU A 119 14.77 -2.50 -11.16
N GLY A 120 14.71 -3.16 -12.32
CA GLY A 120 15.77 -4.01 -12.85
C GLY A 120 16.51 -3.37 -14.02
N GLU A 121 17.49 -4.09 -14.57
CA GLU A 121 18.35 -3.60 -15.67
C GLU A 121 17.59 -3.22 -16.95
N GLN A 122 16.49 -3.93 -17.24
CA GLN A 122 15.65 -3.72 -18.43
C GLN A 122 14.34 -2.98 -18.10
N GLY A 123 14.26 -2.36 -16.93
CA GLY A 123 13.05 -1.70 -16.42
C GLY A 123 12.39 -2.48 -15.28
N HIS A 124 11.12 -2.19 -15.04
CA HIS A 124 10.40 -2.72 -13.87
C HIS A 124 10.03 -4.21 -14.03
N VAL A 125 10.47 -5.03 -13.06
CA VAL A 125 10.21 -6.48 -13.01
C VAL A 125 9.50 -6.85 -11.71
N SER A 126 8.73 -7.93 -11.69
CA SER A 126 8.06 -8.36 -10.46
C SER A 126 9.08 -8.76 -9.39
N MET A 127 8.84 -8.32 -8.16
CA MET A 127 9.73 -8.58 -7.03
C MET A 127 9.85 -10.09 -6.76
N ASP A 128 11.07 -10.61 -6.93
CA ASP A 128 11.41 -12.03 -6.77
C ASP A 128 12.51 -12.29 -5.72
N GLN A 129 13.17 -11.23 -5.23
CA GLN A 129 14.14 -11.31 -4.15
C GLN A 129 13.55 -11.87 -2.85
N SER A 130 14.40 -12.48 -2.03
CA SER A 130 14.08 -12.80 -0.64
C SER A 130 14.22 -11.55 0.21
N LEU A 131 13.30 -11.36 1.14
CA LEU A 131 13.20 -10.15 1.94
C LEU A 131 13.45 -10.46 3.42
N GLN A 132 14.00 -9.50 4.14
CA GLN A 132 14.24 -9.55 5.58
C GLN A 132 13.68 -8.32 6.27
N ALA A 133 13.39 -8.46 7.57
CA ALA A 133 13.05 -7.31 8.41
C ALA A 133 14.22 -6.31 8.42
N GLY A 134 13.91 -5.03 8.23
CA GLY A 134 14.89 -3.95 8.07
C GLY A 134 15.25 -3.62 6.62
N ASP A 135 14.89 -4.48 5.65
CA ASP A 135 15.14 -4.18 4.24
C ASP A 135 14.32 -2.97 3.78
N SER A 136 14.91 -2.21 2.87
CA SER A 136 14.23 -1.14 2.13
C SER A 136 14.34 -1.42 0.64
N VAL A 137 13.20 -1.41 -0.06
CA VAL A 137 13.14 -1.79 -1.47
C VAL A 137 12.43 -0.69 -2.26
N ALA A 138 13.12 -0.15 -3.28
CA ALA A 138 12.54 0.78 -4.23
C ALA A 138 11.62 0.04 -5.21
N VAL A 139 10.36 0.46 -5.30
CA VAL A 139 9.32 -0.24 -6.05
C VAL A 139 8.33 0.70 -6.72
N ARG A 140 7.57 0.12 -7.66
CA ARG A 140 6.25 0.61 -8.08
C ARG A 140 5.20 -0.47 -7.83
N ILE A 141 3.95 -0.07 -7.66
CA ILE A 141 2.83 -1.02 -7.48
C ILE A 141 1.93 -0.98 -8.71
N TRP A 142 1.70 -2.14 -9.31
CA TRP A 142 0.86 -2.27 -10.51
C TRP A 142 -0.30 -3.23 -10.27
N THR A 143 -1.38 -3.09 -11.03
CA THR A 143 -2.47 -4.08 -11.09
C THR A 143 -1.98 -5.38 -11.75
N ARG A 144 -2.41 -6.55 -11.23
CA ARG A 144 -1.98 -7.87 -11.75
C ARG A 144 -2.32 -8.08 -13.22
N THR A 145 -3.60 -7.96 -13.57
CA THR A 145 -4.11 -8.40 -14.88
C THR A 145 -3.93 -7.35 -15.97
N THR A 146 -4.12 -6.08 -15.62
CA THR A 146 -4.06 -4.96 -16.58
C THR A 146 -2.71 -4.25 -16.65
N ASN A 147 -1.78 -4.54 -15.73
CA ASN A 147 -0.45 -3.90 -15.66
C ASN A 147 -0.49 -2.36 -15.59
N ILE A 148 -1.54 -1.80 -15.02
CA ILE A 148 -1.70 -0.35 -14.79
C ILE A 148 -1.01 0.03 -13.49
N GLU A 149 -0.18 1.07 -13.51
CA GLU A 149 0.57 1.58 -12.36
C GLU A 149 -0.36 2.30 -11.36
N LEU A 150 0.02 2.26 -10.08
CA LEU A 150 -0.55 3.12 -9.05
C LEU A 150 0.07 4.52 -9.17
N CYS A 151 -0.79 5.53 -9.23
CA CYS A 151 -0.42 6.92 -9.43
C CYS A 151 -0.99 7.81 -8.32
N ALA A 152 -0.39 8.97 -8.08
CA ALA A 152 -0.99 10.04 -7.28
C ALA A 152 -1.88 10.95 -8.14
N THR A 153 -3.06 11.28 -7.64
CA THR A 153 -4.00 12.20 -8.30
C THR A 153 -4.78 13.04 -7.30
N GLY A 154 -5.20 14.23 -7.73
CA GLY A 154 -6.04 15.12 -6.92
C GLY A 154 -5.37 15.52 -5.61
N ARG A 155 -4.25 16.22 -5.69
CA ARG A 155 -3.56 16.77 -4.52
C ARG A 155 -4.44 17.85 -3.87
N GLU A 156 -4.59 17.76 -2.56
CA GLU A 156 -5.33 18.69 -1.71
C GLU A 156 -4.41 19.13 -0.57
N ASP A 157 -4.35 20.45 -0.34
CA ASP A 157 -3.57 21.03 0.75
C ASP A 157 -4.45 21.19 2.00
N VAL A 158 -3.89 20.88 3.17
CA VAL A 158 -4.52 20.98 4.50
C VAL A 158 -3.50 21.64 5.44
N LEU A 159 -3.69 22.93 5.71
CA LEU A 159 -2.70 23.78 6.39
C LEU A 159 -1.33 23.65 5.70
N ASP A 160 -0.30 23.29 6.45
CA ASP A 160 1.10 23.20 6.02
C ASP A 160 1.42 21.84 5.35
N HIS A 161 0.41 20.97 5.24
CA HIS A 161 0.52 19.61 4.73
C HIS A 161 -0.37 19.40 3.51
N TRP A 162 -0.24 18.23 2.90
CA TRP A 162 -1.03 17.86 1.74
C TRP A 162 -1.27 16.35 1.71
N PHE A 163 -2.28 15.94 0.96
CA PHE A 163 -2.47 14.55 0.58
C PHE A 163 -2.95 14.45 -0.88
N ALA A 164 -2.74 13.31 -1.52
CA ALA A 164 -3.27 13.00 -2.85
C ALA A 164 -3.77 11.56 -2.86
N HIS A 165 -4.83 11.29 -3.62
CA HIS A 165 -5.38 9.94 -3.70
C HIS A 165 -4.51 9.04 -4.58
N ALA A 166 -4.36 7.78 -4.17
CA ALA A 166 -3.72 6.76 -5.00
C ALA A 166 -4.75 6.15 -5.97
N CYS A 167 -4.47 6.21 -7.27
CA CYS A 167 -5.36 5.75 -8.33
C CYS A 167 -4.60 4.98 -9.40
N ALA A 168 -5.17 3.87 -9.87
CA ALA A 168 -4.61 3.13 -10.98
C ALA A 168 -4.71 3.93 -12.30
N GLY A 169 -3.55 4.28 -12.87
CA GLY A 169 -3.41 4.82 -14.24
C GLY A 169 -3.87 6.26 -14.44
N LYS A 170 -4.06 7.03 -13.36
CA LYS A 170 -4.44 8.44 -13.43
C LYS A 170 -3.51 9.28 -12.57
N GLY A 171 -2.80 10.21 -13.20
CA GLY A 171 -1.87 11.12 -12.54
C GLY A 171 -0.43 10.62 -12.60
N GLU A 172 0.38 11.02 -11.63
CA GLU A 172 1.82 10.77 -11.63
C GLU A 172 2.12 9.38 -11.06
N PRO A 173 2.86 8.50 -11.77
CA PRO A 173 3.28 7.21 -11.22
C PRO A 173 4.03 7.36 -9.89
N LEU A 174 3.68 6.48 -8.94
CA LEU A 174 4.30 6.48 -7.62
C LEU A 174 5.56 5.62 -7.61
N ASP A 175 6.71 6.28 -7.47
CA ASP A 175 7.95 5.71 -7.00
C ASP A 175 7.86 5.60 -5.48
N LEU A 176 8.04 4.38 -4.98
CA LEU A 176 7.82 4.02 -3.58
C LEU A 176 9.06 3.36 -3.01
N GLU A 177 9.22 3.47 -1.70
CA GLU A 177 10.15 2.69 -0.91
C GLU A 177 9.35 1.89 0.13
N ILE A 178 9.36 0.56 -0.02
CA ILE A 178 8.79 -0.36 0.96
C ILE A 178 9.86 -0.64 2.02
N ARG A 179 9.58 -0.25 3.26
CA ARG A 179 10.44 -0.49 4.42
C ARG A 179 9.86 -1.60 5.27
N ILE A 180 10.51 -2.75 5.24
CA ILE A 180 10.00 -3.99 5.83
C ILE A 180 10.27 -3.97 7.33
N THR A 181 9.22 -4.14 8.12
CA THR A 181 9.32 -4.20 9.58
C THR A 181 9.34 -5.65 10.07
N ASP A 182 8.54 -6.52 9.47
CA ASP A 182 8.33 -7.89 9.93
C ASP A 182 8.14 -8.84 8.74
N ILE A 183 8.60 -10.09 8.86
CA ILE A 183 8.36 -11.16 7.89
C ILE A 183 7.27 -12.10 8.41
N GLY A 184 6.43 -12.60 7.51
CA GLY A 184 5.33 -13.50 7.82
C GLY A 184 3.95 -12.85 7.80
N GLU A 185 3.02 -13.53 8.45
CA GLU A 185 1.79 -12.95 8.96
C GLU A 185 2.08 -12.52 10.40
N GLU A 186 1.85 -11.26 10.75
CA GLU A 186 1.64 -10.95 12.16
C GLU A 186 0.30 -11.62 12.51
N LEU A 187 0.29 -12.48 13.52
CA LEU A 187 -0.95 -13.05 14.04
C LEU A 187 -1.82 -11.86 14.45
N LEU A 188 -2.92 -11.61 13.71
CA LEU A 188 -4.02 -10.85 14.29
C LEU A 188 -4.41 -11.67 15.51
N ASP A 189 -4.05 -11.22 16.71
CA ASP A 189 -4.43 -11.89 17.95
C ASP A 189 -5.96 -12.01 17.94
N ASP A 190 -6.47 -13.20 17.60
CA ASP A 190 -7.81 -13.64 17.91
C ASP A 190 -7.84 -13.95 19.43
N HIS A 191 -7.78 -12.90 20.24
CA HIS A 191 -7.98 -12.95 21.69
C HIS A 191 -9.00 -11.90 22.13
#